data_AF-A0A2E3FL88-F1
#
_entry.id   AF-A0A2E3FL88-F1
#
_cell.length_a   1.000
_cell.length_b   1.000
_cell.length_c   1.000
_cell.angle_alpha   90.00
_cell.angle_beta   90.00
_cell.angle_gamma   90.00
#
_symmetry.space_group_name_H-M   'P 1'
#
loop_
_entity.id
_entity.type
_entity.pdbx_description
1 polymer ?
#
loop_
_entity_poly.entity_id
_entity_poly.type
_entity_poly.pdbx_seq_one_letter_code
_entity_poly.pdbx_strand_id
1 'polypeptide(L)'
;MANRIQLRRGGAQEWANSNPTLAQGELGIELDTGRFKIGDGVTAWNTLTYERPVESTSNTANTLVQRDADGNFAAGTITATVIGNASTSSRLASTRQVQLSSDVLGTGVFDGSQNLNLVSSLALQSTLPHYDGSASATGTYTKVTVDAKGRIINAENPTTLAAYGLNGTVEGSSAQPYDLDLVAIAGLTTTGLISRTSGGAMSTRTIAGTSGNISVNDGGGINGNPTIDIITTAVTAGNYNTESLTSVSGAGGSGEPFGTPTVNAVKFTVDDRGRLTSATNVPIATAAEGSKYATYSAGTTYVRYDIIANASKVYQAIQGIAAGSGAPTHTSGDSGGWRYLAAEATEQKGLASFAQEDFDVDSNGHVTISALGVDNTQLQNNRISFADGNTKEDFELDQELTSSTGYRGFNYLNYVKVNNTSGSLLFGANNTGDSGNGEVDINVKTLFSDPDFILDGATAQQIDKTGDGDLNIELTQNSSSARNFTVASTNSGSGTSTLTLTAEDVVDIDASAATGKVHIENVRVQTNYIGSTDSTLH
;
A
#
# COMPACT_ATOMS: atom_id res chain seq x y z
N MET A 1 122.87 111.40 118.07
CA MET A 1 122.43 110.01 118.32
C MET A 1 121.54 109.58 117.14
N ALA A 2 121.61 108.34 116.66
CA ALA A 2 120.96 107.88 115.40
C ALA A 2 119.52 107.31 115.60
N ASN A 3 118.61 107.51 114.62
CA ASN A 3 117.15 107.24 114.67
C ASN A 3 116.62 106.25 113.59
N ARG A 4 117.09 104.99 113.53
CA ARG A 4 116.48 103.95 112.67
C ARG A 4 116.35 102.64 113.44
N ILE A 5 115.13 102.07 113.49
CA ILE A 5 114.88 100.76 114.09
C ILE A 5 115.12 99.69 113.03
N GLN A 6 115.96 98.72 113.36
CA GLN A 6 116.24 97.57 112.52
C GLN A 6 115.66 96.33 113.19
N LEU A 7 114.65 95.73 112.55
CA LEU A 7 114.04 94.48 113.00
C LEU A 7 114.97 93.30 112.71
N ARG A 8 114.82 92.23 113.49
CA ARG A 8 115.52 90.97 113.27
C ARG A 8 115.11 90.41 111.90
N ARG A 9 116.08 90.00 111.09
CA ARG A 9 115.89 89.64 109.67
C ARG A 9 117.01 88.72 109.18
N GLY A 10 116.71 87.96 108.12
CA GLY A 10 117.58 86.99 107.46
C GLY A 10 116.83 86.37 106.27
N GLY A 11 117.51 85.57 105.43
CA GLY A 11 116.82 84.73 104.45
C GLY A 11 116.00 83.63 105.12
N ALA A 12 114.98 83.10 104.44
CA ALA A 12 114.10 82.05 105.00
C ALA A 12 114.90 80.87 105.58
N GLN A 13 115.98 80.48 104.90
CA GLN A 13 116.84 79.38 105.33
C GLN A 13 117.80 79.76 106.48
N GLU A 14 118.24 81.02 106.56
CA GLU A 14 119.04 81.52 107.69
C GLU A 14 118.21 81.55 108.97
N TRP A 15 116.96 82.02 108.86
CA TRP A 15 116.00 81.96 109.95
C TRP A 15 115.68 80.54 110.38
N ALA A 16 115.51 79.63 109.42
CA ALA A 16 115.22 78.25 109.71
C ALA A 16 116.36 77.54 110.43
N ASN A 17 117.61 77.87 110.09
CA ASN A 17 118.80 77.31 110.72
C ASN A 17 119.08 77.90 112.10
N SER A 18 118.96 79.23 112.27
CA SER A 18 119.13 79.86 113.59
C SER A 18 117.98 79.49 114.54
N ASN A 19 116.79 79.27 113.99
CA ASN A 19 115.54 78.96 114.65
C ASN A 19 115.32 79.63 116.03
N PRO A 20 115.49 80.96 116.13
CA PRO A 20 115.32 81.63 117.41
C PRO A 20 113.83 81.66 117.79
N THR A 21 113.56 81.65 119.08
CA THR A 21 112.26 82.08 119.61
C THR A 21 112.24 83.60 119.60
N LEU A 22 111.33 84.17 118.81
CA LEU A 22 111.10 85.61 118.81
C LEU A 22 110.24 85.98 120.01
N ALA A 23 110.55 87.12 120.63
CA ALA A 23 109.76 87.65 121.73
C ALA A 23 108.31 87.89 121.29
N GLN A 24 107.40 87.95 122.26
CA GLN A 24 105.99 88.16 121.93
C GLN A 24 105.81 89.51 121.23
N GLY A 25 105.17 89.48 120.06
CA GLY A 25 104.99 90.64 119.18
C GLY A 25 106.23 91.04 118.38
N GLU A 26 107.35 90.34 118.52
CA GLU A 26 108.57 90.61 117.74
C GLU A 26 108.37 90.12 116.31
N LEU A 27 108.52 91.03 115.36
CA LEU A 27 108.33 90.75 113.94
C LEU A 27 109.66 90.29 113.31
N GLY A 28 109.65 89.08 112.74
CA GLY A 28 110.75 88.55 111.95
C GLY A 28 110.38 88.48 110.47
N ILE A 29 111.32 88.87 109.61
CA ILE A 29 111.11 89.02 108.17
C ILE A 29 112.04 88.11 107.40
N GLU A 30 111.50 87.31 106.48
CA GLU A 30 112.25 86.59 105.45
C GLU A 30 112.44 87.50 104.24
N LEU A 31 113.70 87.83 103.95
CA LEU A 31 114.00 88.82 102.92
C LEU A 31 113.78 88.30 101.49
N ASP A 32 113.84 87.00 101.29
CA ASP A 32 113.75 86.31 99.99
C ASP A 32 112.32 85.94 99.59
N THR A 33 111.45 85.64 100.55
CA THR A 33 110.03 85.33 100.26
C THR A 33 109.10 86.53 100.44
N GLY A 34 109.60 87.62 101.04
CA GLY A 34 108.81 88.79 101.43
C GLY A 34 107.76 88.47 102.50
N ARG A 35 107.83 87.28 103.09
CA ARG A 35 106.91 86.85 104.14
C ARG A 35 107.46 87.26 105.50
N PHE A 36 106.54 87.42 106.42
CA PHE A 36 106.87 87.71 107.81
C PHE A 36 106.06 86.80 108.72
N LYS A 37 106.63 86.58 109.90
CA LYS A 37 105.98 85.92 111.02
C LYS A 37 106.11 86.81 112.25
N ILE A 38 105.13 86.74 113.15
CA ILE A 38 105.11 87.54 114.39
C ILE A 38 105.28 86.59 115.56
N GLY A 39 106.33 86.80 116.36
CA GLY A 39 106.68 85.98 117.51
C GLY A 39 105.58 85.99 118.56
N ASP A 40 105.40 84.85 119.24
CA ASP A 40 104.47 84.69 120.36
C ASP A 40 105.20 84.62 121.72
N GLY A 41 106.53 84.72 121.71
CA GLY A 41 107.39 84.63 122.89
C GLY A 41 107.76 83.21 123.32
N VAL A 42 107.26 82.16 122.63
CA VAL A 42 107.42 80.77 123.07
C VAL A 42 107.80 79.85 121.92
N THR A 43 107.16 79.99 120.75
CA THR A 43 107.33 79.14 119.58
C THR A 43 108.55 79.57 118.78
N ALA A 44 109.40 78.59 118.42
CA ALA A 44 110.57 78.83 117.57
C ALA A 44 110.14 79.15 116.12
N TRP A 45 110.96 79.95 115.42
CA TRP A 45 110.68 80.46 114.07
C TRP A 45 110.05 79.44 113.08
N ASN A 46 110.57 78.21 113.05
CA ASN A 46 110.15 77.20 112.07
C ASN A 46 108.69 76.78 112.20
N THR A 47 108.17 76.73 113.43
CA THR A 47 106.80 76.30 113.71
C THR A 47 105.80 77.45 113.75
N LEU A 48 106.29 78.68 113.80
CA LEU A 48 105.47 79.88 113.79
C LEU A 48 104.74 80.01 112.43
N THR A 49 103.45 80.31 112.44
CA THR A 49 102.60 80.37 111.23
C THR A 49 102.82 81.67 110.45
N TYR A 50 102.64 81.63 109.12
CA TYR A 50 102.60 82.83 108.29
C TYR A 50 101.22 83.50 108.35
N GLU A 51 101.19 84.82 108.24
CA GLU A 51 99.94 85.59 108.33
C GLU A 51 99.00 85.42 107.11
N ARG A 52 99.47 84.91 105.96
CA ARG A 52 98.63 84.79 104.74
C ARG A 52 98.77 83.44 104.01
N PRO A 53 97.66 82.74 103.66
CA PRO A 53 97.64 81.51 102.85
C PRO A 53 98.06 81.69 101.36
N VAL A 54 98.25 80.59 100.62
CA VAL A 54 98.69 80.55 99.19
C VAL A 54 97.49 80.39 98.23
N GLU A 55 97.44 81.14 97.11
CA GLU A 55 96.40 81.08 96.05
C GLU A 55 96.72 80.07 94.91
N SER A 56 95.72 79.55 94.14
CA SER A 56 95.85 78.47 93.11
C SER A 56 94.93 78.63 91.87
N THR A 57 95.37 78.14 90.69
CA THR A 57 94.59 78.11 89.42
C THR A 57 93.70 76.88 89.23
N SER A 58 93.73 75.91 90.15
CA SER A 58 92.88 74.72 90.13
C SER A 58 91.71 74.85 91.10
N ASN A 59 90.58 74.19 90.83
CA ASN A 59 89.37 74.21 91.67
C ASN A 59 89.48 73.37 92.96
N THR A 60 90.57 73.54 93.70
CA THR A 60 90.77 72.88 94.99
C THR A 60 89.79 73.40 96.05
N ALA A 61 89.35 72.51 96.94
CA ALA A 61 88.41 72.86 98.00
C ALA A 61 88.98 73.99 98.89
N ASN A 62 88.13 74.95 99.26
CA ASN A 62 88.46 76.11 100.10
C ASN A 62 89.49 77.08 99.51
N THR A 63 89.77 77.00 98.20
CA THR A 63 90.54 78.02 97.47
C THR A 63 89.64 78.76 96.47
N LEU A 64 89.89 80.05 96.28
CA LEU A 64 89.27 80.80 95.17
C LEU A 64 89.90 80.34 93.84
N VAL A 65 89.08 80.11 92.81
CA VAL A 65 89.55 79.74 91.46
C VAL A 65 90.04 80.99 90.75
N GLN A 66 91.28 80.97 90.26
CA GLN A 66 91.79 82.03 89.39
C GLN A 66 91.22 81.90 87.97
N ARG A 67 90.82 83.02 87.36
CA ARG A 67 90.47 83.07 85.94
C ARG A 67 91.72 82.85 85.07
N ASP A 68 91.54 82.25 83.91
CA ASP A 68 92.59 82.19 82.89
C ASP A 68 92.77 83.54 82.16
N ALA A 69 93.72 83.59 81.23
CA ALA A 69 94.10 84.80 80.50
C ALA A 69 92.95 85.40 79.66
N ASP A 70 91.96 84.60 79.29
CA ASP A 70 90.79 85.02 78.51
C ASP A 70 89.58 85.33 79.40
N GLY A 71 89.77 85.26 80.72
CA GLY A 71 88.70 85.48 81.70
C GLY A 71 87.74 84.30 81.82
N ASN A 72 88.09 83.11 81.34
CA ASN A 72 87.27 81.92 81.52
C ASN A 72 87.61 81.20 82.83
N PHE A 73 86.73 80.25 83.19
CA PHE A 73 86.98 79.27 84.23
C PHE A 73 86.58 77.89 83.72
N ALA A 74 87.33 76.86 84.09
CA ALA A 74 86.98 75.48 83.79
C ALA A 74 86.13 74.89 84.93
N ALA A 75 84.99 74.29 84.58
CA ALA A 75 84.13 73.54 85.51
C ALA A 75 83.57 72.30 84.83
N GLY A 76 83.51 71.16 85.55
CA GLY A 76 82.85 69.95 85.05
C GLY A 76 81.33 70.08 85.08
N THR A 77 80.78 70.32 86.26
CA THR A 77 79.35 70.55 86.48
C THR A 77 79.13 71.94 87.05
N ILE A 78 78.30 72.74 86.38
CA ILE A 78 77.84 74.03 86.89
C ILE A 78 76.49 73.80 87.58
N THR A 79 76.46 73.80 88.91
CA THR A 79 75.22 73.64 89.70
C THR A 79 74.49 74.97 89.92
N ALA A 80 74.59 75.90 88.96
CA ALA A 80 73.99 77.23 89.03
C ALA A 80 72.90 77.39 87.97
N THR A 81 71.96 78.30 88.21
CA THR A 81 71.01 78.73 87.18
C THR A 81 71.77 79.43 86.05
N VAL A 82 71.85 78.78 84.90
CA VAL A 82 72.41 79.35 83.67
C VAL A 82 71.28 80.01 82.89
N ILE A 83 71.40 81.29 82.56
CA ILE A 83 70.43 82.00 81.71
C ILE A 83 70.94 81.95 80.26
N GLY A 84 70.26 81.18 79.39
CA GLY A 84 70.60 81.00 77.97
C GLY A 84 70.20 79.61 77.43
N ASN A 85 70.29 79.40 76.11
CA ASN A 85 70.02 78.09 75.50
C ASN A 85 71.32 77.33 75.20
N ALA A 86 71.34 76.01 75.38
CA ALA A 86 72.46 75.18 74.94
C ALA A 86 72.50 75.15 73.40
N SER A 87 73.70 75.18 72.80
CA SER A 87 73.87 75.21 71.33
C SER A 87 73.16 74.06 70.60
N THR A 88 73.02 72.89 71.25
CA THR A 88 72.31 71.72 70.72
C THR A 88 70.79 71.88 70.70
N SER A 89 70.21 72.61 71.65
CA SER A 89 68.77 72.88 71.76
C SER A 89 68.29 73.98 70.80
N SER A 90 69.20 74.76 70.21
CA SER A 90 68.85 75.80 69.22
C SER A 90 68.25 75.24 67.92
N ARG A 91 68.39 73.94 67.63
CA ARG A 91 67.85 73.31 66.41
C ARG A 91 66.32 73.15 66.42
N LEU A 92 65.69 73.13 67.60
CA LEU A 92 64.24 73.08 67.79
C LEU A 92 63.63 74.45 68.11
N ALA A 93 64.44 75.52 68.07
CA ALA A 93 63.95 76.89 68.28
C ALA A 93 62.97 77.35 67.17
N SER A 94 62.97 76.67 66.02
CA SER A 94 61.94 76.84 64.98
C SER A 94 61.04 75.61 64.94
N THR A 95 59.73 75.84 65.10
CA THR A 95 58.72 74.77 65.11
C THR A 95 58.70 74.01 63.78
N ARG A 96 58.27 72.74 63.81
CA ARG A 96 58.19 71.87 62.63
C ARG A 96 56.77 71.37 62.43
N GLN A 97 56.27 71.44 61.20
CA GLN A 97 55.01 70.83 60.83
C GLN A 97 55.21 69.32 60.59
N VAL A 98 54.29 68.51 61.13
CA VAL A 98 54.15 67.08 60.85
C VAL A 98 52.83 66.90 60.10
N GLN A 99 52.87 66.25 58.94
CA GLN A 99 51.71 66.11 58.05
C GLN A 99 51.54 64.68 57.52
N LEU A 100 50.28 64.21 57.53
CA LEU A 100 49.78 63.04 56.79
C LEU A 100 48.90 63.52 55.63
N SER A 101 49.03 62.90 54.47
CA SER A 101 48.32 63.29 53.24
C SER A 101 47.73 62.09 52.49
N SER A 102 46.77 62.38 51.60
CA SER A 102 46.03 61.41 50.76
C SER A 102 44.93 60.66 51.50
N ASP A 103 45.07 59.35 51.72
CA ASP A 103 43.96 58.50 52.19
C ASP A 103 43.65 58.73 53.69
N VAL A 104 44.66 59.16 54.44
CA VAL A 104 44.57 59.64 55.82
C VAL A 104 45.07 61.09 55.85
N LEU A 105 44.25 61.98 56.42
CA LEU A 105 44.56 63.41 56.52
C LEU A 105 44.83 63.76 57.98
N GLY A 106 45.92 64.46 58.25
CA GLY A 106 46.28 64.94 59.59
C GLY A 106 47.43 65.94 59.55
N THR A 107 47.41 66.98 60.40
CA THR A 107 48.49 67.98 60.49
C THR A 107 48.65 68.49 61.92
N GLY A 108 49.90 68.76 62.32
CA GLY A 108 50.23 69.25 63.65
C GLY A 108 51.59 69.94 63.68
N VAL A 109 51.86 70.74 64.71
CA VAL A 109 53.12 71.49 64.86
C VAL A 109 53.83 71.03 66.12
N PHE A 110 55.11 70.67 65.98
CA PHE A 110 55.98 70.23 67.06
C PHE A 110 57.07 71.28 67.36
N ASP A 111 57.19 71.69 68.62
CA ASP A 111 58.16 72.67 69.10
C ASP A 111 59.07 72.16 70.23
N GLY A 112 58.93 70.88 70.61
CA GLY A 112 59.73 70.26 71.65
C GLY A 112 59.33 70.59 73.10
N SER A 113 58.29 71.42 73.31
CA SER A 113 57.81 71.77 74.66
C SER A 113 56.99 70.65 75.33
N GLN A 114 56.29 69.84 74.53
CA GLN A 114 55.46 68.72 74.97
C GLN A 114 55.24 67.69 73.85
N ASN A 115 54.51 66.59 74.14
CA ASN A 115 54.09 65.61 73.15
C ASN A 115 53.10 66.22 72.13
N LEU A 116 53.27 65.90 70.84
CA LEU A 116 52.30 66.22 69.79
C LEU A 116 51.32 65.05 69.58
N ASN A 117 50.03 65.25 69.87
CA ASN A 117 48.95 64.31 69.52
C ASN A 117 48.38 64.67 68.14
N LEU A 118 48.68 63.87 67.12
CA LEU A 118 48.26 64.14 65.75
C LEU A 118 46.87 63.52 65.49
N VAL A 119 45.83 64.34 65.45
CA VAL A 119 44.47 63.90 65.09
C VAL A 119 44.39 63.67 63.58
N SER A 120 43.95 62.48 63.17
CA SER A 120 43.79 62.11 61.76
C SER A 120 42.37 61.62 61.42
N SER A 121 41.94 61.86 60.19
CA SER A 121 40.69 61.33 59.62
C SER A 121 40.94 60.61 58.29
N LEU A 122 40.02 59.75 57.87
CA LEU A 122 40.02 59.20 56.50
C LEU A 122 39.53 60.27 55.53
N ALA A 123 40.13 60.32 54.33
CA ALA A 123 39.65 61.17 53.26
C ALA A 123 38.27 60.70 52.76
N LEU A 124 37.40 61.64 52.43
CA LEU A 124 36.08 61.34 51.85
C LEU A 124 36.25 60.83 50.42
N GLN A 125 35.56 59.74 50.09
CA GLN A 125 35.54 59.19 48.75
C GLN A 125 34.39 59.79 47.94
N SER A 126 34.67 60.87 47.23
CA SER A 126 33.65 61.62 46.48
C SER A 126 33.06 60.89 45.27
N THR A 127 33.62 59.74 44.89
CA THR A 127 33.15 58.92 43.77
C THR A 127 32.03 57.96 44.17
N LEU A 128 31.70 57.83 45.46
CA LEU A 128 30.60 56.99 45.90
C LEU A 128 29.25 57.66 45.64
N PRO A 129 28.21 56.94 45.16
CA PRO A 129 26.95 57.57 44.76
C PRO A 129 26.19 58.29 45.88
N HIS A 130 26.38 57.90 47.14
CA HIS A 130 25.73 58.54 48.29
C HIS A 130 26.47 59.79 48.77
N TYR A 131 27.65 60.10 48.23
CA TYR A 131 28.42 61.27 48.65
C TYR A 131 27.65 62.56 48.35
N ASP A 132 27.36 63.34 49.39
CA ASP A 132 26.59 64.59 49.32
C ASP A 132 27.44 65.83 49.67
N GLY A 133 28.76 65.66 49.78
CA GLY A 133 29.67 66.70 50.26
C GLY A 133 29.90 66.70 51.77
N SER A 134 29.22 65.83 52.53
CA SER A 134 29.36 65.69 53.99
C SER A 134 30.08 64.41 54.40
N ALA A 135 30.58 64.40 55.65
CA ALA A 135 31.18 63.23 56.27
C ALA A 135 30.16 62.26 56.90
N SER A 136 28.86 62.56 56.82
CA SER A 136 27.79 61.80 57.46
C SER A 136 26.94 61.00 56.47
N ALA A 137 27.22 61.11 55.17
CA ALA A 137 26.47 60.41 54.14
C ALA A 137 26.56 58.88 54.31
N THR A 138 25.44 58.18 54.13
CA THR A 138 25.36 56.72 54.19
C THR A 138 24.55 56.16 53.02
N GLY A 139 24.84 54.92 52.60
CA GLY A 139 24.11 54.23 51.54
C GLY A 139 24.33 52.72 51.56
N THR A 140 23.32 51.96 51.12
CA THR A 140 23.36 50.49 51.02
C THR A 140 23.37 50.08 49.54
N TYR A 141 24.26 49.14 49.19
CA TYR A 141 24.46 48.68 47.82
C TYR A 141 24.61 47.16 47.77
N THR A 142 24.07 46.53 46.73
CA THR A 142 24.24 45.09 46.47
C THR A 142 25.47 44.78 45.63
N LYS A 143 26.11 45.79 45.03
CA LYS A 143 27.36 45.66 44.27
C LYS A 143 28.30 46.83 44.55
N VAL A 144 29.58 46.53 44.77
CA VAL A 144 30.64 47.51 45.01
C VAL A 144 31.80 47.32 44.05
N THR A 145 32.45 48.41 43.66
CA THR A 145 33.73 48.39 42.93
C THR A 145 34.83 48.81 43.89
N VAL A 146 35.87 47.99 44.01
CA VAL A 146 37.03 48.26 44.86
C VAL A 146 38.26 48.60 44.01
N ASP A 147 39.08 49.53 44.48
CA ASP A 147 40.38 49.83 43.87
C ASP A 147 41.45 48.80 44.29
N ALA A 148 42.64 48.91 43.70
CA ALA A 148 43.77 48.03 44.02
C ALA A 148 44.25 48.13 45.48
N LYS A 149 43.85 49.19 46.21
CA LYS A 149 44.13 49.36 47.64
C LYS A 149 43.01 48.77 48.52
N GLY A 150 41.94 48.22 47.92
CA GLY A 150 40.80 47.65 48.62
C GLY A 150 39.76 48.67 49.09
N ARG A 151 39.84 49.93 48.66
CA ARG A 151 38.83 50.94 49.00
C ARG A 151 37.65 50.82 48.04
N ILE A 152 36.45 51.01 48.57
CA ILE A 152 35.26 51.13 47.74
C ILE A 152 35.34 52.46 46.99
N ILE A 153 35.35 52.40 45.66
CA ILE A 153 35.43 53.59 44.80
C ILE A 153 34.16 53.85 44.00
N ASN A 154 33.26 52.87 43.91
CA ASN A 154 31.94 53.03 43.33
C ASN A 154 31.00 51.97 43.90
N ALA A 155 29.69 52.19 43.79
CA ALA A 155 28.68 51.21 44.20
C ALA A 155 27.40 51.37 43.38
N GLU A 156 26.60 50.32 43.27
CA GLU A 156 25.32 50.36 42.55
C GLU A 156 24.32 49.35 43.12
N ASN A 157 23.03 49.55 42.83
CA ASN A 157 21.95 48.59 43.06
C ASN A 157 21.40 48.15 41.71
N PRO A 158 21.99 47.11 41.08
CA PRO A 158 21.56 46.66 39.77
C PRO A 158 20.07 46.29 39.75
N THR A 159 19.35 46.69 38.69
CA THR A 159 17.91 46.42 38.50
C THR A 159 17.62 45.43 37.37
N THR A 160 18.65 44.98 36.66
CA THR A 160 18.52 44.02 35.55
C THR A 160 19.36 42.78 35.81
N LEU A 161 18.91 41.63 35.30
CA LEU A 161 19.64 40.37 35.39
C LEU A 161 21.05 40.49 34.77
N ALA A 162 21.18 41.24 33.67
CA ALA A 162 22.47 41.45 33.02
C ALA A 162 23.48 42.18 33.89
N ALA A 163 23.06 43.15 34.68
CA ALA A 163 23.95 43.88 35.58
C ALA A 163 24.40 43.04 36.81
N TYR A 164 23.67 41.95 37.11
CA TYR A 164 24.09 40.89 38.03
C TYR A 164 24.92 39.77 37.35
N GLY A 165 25.15 39.82 36.04
CA GLY A 165 25.84 38.77 35.30
C GLY A 165 24.98 37.54 34.96
N LEU A 166 23.65 37.65 35.09
CA LEU A 166 22.68 36.57 34.88
C LEU A 166 21.97 36.67 33.52
N ASN A 167 22.67 37.12 32.47
CA ASN A 167 22.07 37.52 31.18
C ASN A 167 21.73 36.38 30.20
N GLY A 168 21.70 35.12 30.63
CA GLY A 168 21.28 34.01 29.77
C GLY A 168 22.38 33.44 28.86
N THR A 169 23.62 33.89 28.97
CA THR A 169 24.72 33.45 28.07
C THR A 169 25.48 32.22 28.55
N VAL A 170 25.26 31.81 29.81
CA VAL A 170 25.92 30.64 30.42
C VAL A 170 24.86 29.71 31.01
N GLU A 171 24.77 28.49 30.48
CA GLU A 171 23.88 27.44 30.98
C GLU A 171 24.21 27.10 32.44
N GLY A 172 23.17 26.89 33.27
CA GLY A 172 23.31 26.57 34.70
C GLY A 172 23.71 27.73 35.62
N SER A 173 24.14 28.88 35.08
CA SER A 173 24.54 30.07 35.87
C SER A 173 23.69 31.31 35.58
N SER A 174 22.79 31.26 34.60
CA SER A 174 21.94 32.38 34.21
C SER A 174 20.54 32.28 34.81
N ALA A 175 19.81 33.40 34.84
CA ALA A 175 18.40 33.44 35.20
C ALA A 175 17.53 33.73 33.98
N GLN A 176 16.32 33.17 33.95
CA GLN A 176 15.27 33.58 33.01
C GLN A 176 14.46 34.73 33.62
N PRO A 177 13.99 35.71 32.82
CA PRO A 177 13.00 36.68 33.27
C PRO A 177 11.75 35.99 33.82
N TYR A 178 11.02 36.67 34.70
CA TYR A 178 9.74 36.15 35.19
C TYR A 178 8.76 35.98 34.03
N ASP A 179 8.33 34.74 33.80
CA ASP A 179 7.47 34.35 32.69
C ASP A 179 6.33 33.47 33.23
N LEU A 180 5.09 33.92 33.00
CA LEU A 180 3.89 33.25 33.51
C LEU A 180 3.68 31.88 32.86
N ASP A 181 4.09 31.68 31.61
CA ASP A 181 3.99 30.39 30.94
C ASP A 181 4.99 29.38 31.52
N LEU A 182 6.22 29.80 31.83
CA LEU A 182 7.20 28.94 32.52
C LEU A 182 6.72 28.54 33.93
N VAL A 183 6.13 29.47 34.68
CA VAL A 183 5.52 29.17 35.98
C VAL A 183 4.39 28.15 35.83
N ALA A 184 3.54 28.30 34.81
CA ALA A 184 2.43 27.39 34.56
C ALA A 184 2.89 25.99 34.13
N ILE A 185 3.96 25.86 33.33
CA ILE A 185 4.57 24.58 32.97
C ILE A 185 5.17 23.90 34.21
N ALA A 186 5.93 24.64 35.02
CA ALA A 186 6.55 24.10 36.24
C ALA A 186 5.51 23.67 37.30
N GLY A 187 4.30 24.26 37.26
CA GLY A 187 3.20 23.93 38.16
C GLY A 187 2.31 22.76 37.72
N LEU A 188 2.58 22.11 36.58
CA LEU A 188 1.80 20.95 36.12
C LEU A 188 2.00 19.75 37.07
N THR A 189 0.91 19.24 37.63
CA THR A 189 0.92 18.06 38.52
C THR A 189 0.50 16.77 37.84
N THR A 190 -0.01 16.87 36.60
CA THR A 190 -0.48 15.75 35.78
C THR A 190 0.45 15.55 34.58
N THR A 191 0.40 14.37 33.99
CA THR A 191 1.15 14.01 32.77
C THR A 191 0.22 13.98 31.55
N GLY A 192 0.77 14.20 30.36
CA GLY A 192 0.02 14.21 29.10
C GLY A 192 0.58 15.23 28.11
N LEU A 193 -0.22 15.54 27.08
CA LEU A 193 0.12 16.57 26.10
C LEU A 193 -0.14 17.97 26.67
N ILE A 194 0.88 18.81 26.71
CA ILE A 194 0.76 20.17 27.26
C ILE A 194 0.05 21.07 26.24
N SER A 195 -1.08 21.64 26.65
CA SER A 195 -1.81 22.66 25.90
C SER A 195 -1.78 23.97 26.66
N ARG A 196 -1.35 25.05 25.99
CA ARG A 196 -1.54 26.42 26.47
C ARG A 196 -2.98 26.83 26.25
N THR A 197 -3.76 26.95 27.32
CA THR A 197 -5.20 27.29 27.23
C THR A 197 -5.45 28.79 27.28
N SER A 198 -4.51 29.55 27.83
CA SER A 198 -4.43 31.02 27.77
C SER A 198 -3.01 31.44 28.21
N GLY A 199 -2.70 32.75 28.20
CA GLY A 199 -1.41 33.23 28.74
C GLY A 199 -1.28 32.89 30.23
N GLY A 200 -0.19 32.22 30.60
CA GLY A 200 0.05 31.77 31.99
C GLY A 200 -0.81 30.60 32.45
N ALA A 201 -1.48 29.88 31.53
CA ALA A 201 -2.28 28.72 31.87
C ALA A 201 -1.93 27.53 30.96
N MET A 202 -1.44 26.47 31.60
CA MET A 202 -1.10 25.20 30.96
C MET A 202 -2.00 24.12 31.52
N SER A 203 -2.43 23.22 30.65
CA SER A 203 -3.21 22.05 31.04
C SER A 203 -2.70 20.85 30.27
N THR A 204 -2.60 19.70 30.93
CA THR A 204 -2.34 18.43 30.22
C THR A 204 -3.63 17.89 29.63
N ARG A 205 -3.57 17.45 28.38
CA ARG A 205 -4.68 16.82 27.67
C ARG A 205 -4.28 15.43 27.19
N THR A 206 -5.28 14.62 26.89
CA THR A 206 -5.14 13.37 26.14
C THR A 206 -5.91 13.47 24.82
N ILE A 207 -5.44 12.77 23.80
CA ILE A 207 -6.22 12.52 22.59
C ILE A 207 -7.25 11.45 22.92
N ALA A 208 -8.52 11.70 22.59
CA ALA A 208 -9.62 10.75 22.80
C ALA A 208 -10.32 10.47 21.46
N GLY A 209 -10.63 9.20 21.21
CA GLY A 209 -11.49 8.76 20.11
C GLY A 209 -12.93 8.56 20.57
N THR A 210 -13.89 8.65 19.65
CA THR A 210 -15.26 8.23 19.91
C THR A 210 -15.28 6.71 20.06
N SER A 211 -15.72 6.22 21.24
CA SER A 211 -15.86 4.79 21.52
C SER A 211 -16.75 4.12 20.47
N GLY A 212 -16.30 3.01 19.89
CA GLY A 212 -17.00 2.35 18.79
C GLY A 212 -16.64 2.84 17.39
N ASN A 213 -15.76 3.84 17.24
CA ASN A 213 -15.36 4.39 15.94
C ASN A 213 -13.84 4.45 15.77
N ILE A 214 -13.15 5.10 16.72
CA ILE A 214 -11.70 5.34 16.64
C ILE A 214 -11.07 4.83 17.94
N SER A 215 -10.07 3.96 17.81
CA SER A 215 -9.21 3.55 18.91
C SER A 215 -8.06 4.54 19.05
N VAL A 216 -7.82 5.00 20.27
CA VAL A 216 -6.63 5.78 20.61
C VAL A 216 -5.88 5.04 21.70
N ASN A 217 -4.66 4.61 21.41
CA ASN A 217 -3.77 4.00 22.38
C ASN A 217 -2.70 5.00 22.82
N ASP A 218 -2.45 5.03 24.13
CA ASP A 218 -1.62 6.00 24.83
C ASP A 218 -1.90 7.47 24.43
N GLY A 219 -3.18 7.88 24.48
CA GLY A 219 -3.60 9.23 24.07
C GLY A 219 -2.93 10.38 24.84
N GLY A 220 -2.32 10.10 26.00
CA GLY A 220 -1.50 11.06 26.75
C GLY A 220 -0.02 11.09 26.35
N GLY A 221 0.45 10.10 25.59
CA GLY A 221 1.87 9.94 25.23
C GLY A 221 2.77 9.71 26.43
N ILE A 222 2.28 9.01 27.46
CA ILE A 222 2.99 8.83 28.74
C ILE A 222 3.96 7.65 28.66
N ASN A 223 3.53 6.55 28.03
CA ASN A 223 4.29 5.30 27.94
C ASN A 223 4.93 5.09 26.55
N GLY A 224 4.61 5.94 25.57
CA GLY A 224 5.10 5.91 24.20
C GLY A 224 4.44 6.98 23.33
N ASN A 225 4.53 6.83 22.00
CA ASN A 225 3.85 7.73 21.07
C ASN A 225 2.35 7.39 21.01
N PRO A 226 1.44 8.38 21.06
CA PRO A 226 0.02 8.14 20.79
C PRO A 226 -0.18 7.48 19.42
N THR A 227 -1.04 6.47 19.36
CA THR A 227 -1.43 5.82 18.11
C THR A 227 -2.94 5.90 17.93
N ILE A 228 -3.37 6.15 16.69
CA ILE A 228 -4.77 6.34 16.32
C ILE A 228 -5.07 5.37 15.18
N ASP A 229 -6.08 4.53 15.35
CA ASP A 229 -6.56 3.63 14.30
C ASP A 229 -8.10 3.62 14.29
N ILE A 230 -8.66 3.27 13.14
CA ILE A 230 -10.08 2.92 13.05
C ILE A 230 -10.30 1.57 13.72
N ILE A 231 -11.41 1.43 14.44
CA ILE A 231 -11.67 0.16 15.14
C ILE A 231 -12.07 -0.95 14.17
N THR A 232 -11.89 -2.20 14.61
CA THR A 232 -12.57 -3.34 14.01
C THR A 232 -14.08 -3.14 14.10
N THR A 233 -14.76 -3.20 12.97
CA THR A 233 -16.21 -3.00 12.88
C THR A 233 -16.95 -4.32 13.12
N ALA A 234 -18.29 -4.26 13.16
CA ALA A 234 -19.11 -5.47 13.15
C ALA A 234 -19.18 -6.17 11.77
N VAL A 235 -18.57 -5.58 10.72
CA VAL A 235 -18.48 -6.21 9.40
C VAL A 235 -17.45 -7.33 9.48
N THR A 236 -17.89 -8.55 9.16
CA THR A 236 -16.99 -9.70 9.08
C THR A 236 -16.05 -9.51 7.89
N ALA A 237 -14.73 -9.56 8.13
CA ALA A 237 -13.77 -9.55 7.04
C ALA A 237 -14.00 -10.76 6.12
N GLY A 238 -14.06 -10.54 4.81
CA GLY A 238 -14.36 -11.61 3.87
C GLY A 238 -14.81 -11.13 2.51
N ASN A 239 -15.20 -12.08 1.67
CA ASN A 239 -15.78 -11.79 0.38
C ASN A 239 -17.31 -11.78 0.50
N TYR A 240 -17.92 -10.78 -0.11
CA TYR A 240 -19.37 -10.63 -0.20
C TYR A 240 -19.78 -10.76 -1.65
N ASN A 241 -20.93 -11.39 -1.89
CA ASN A 241 -21.40 -11.74 -3.23
C ASN A 241 -20.39 -12.61 -4.00
N THR A 242 -19.84 -13.64 -3.34
CA THR A 242 -18.96 -14.62 -3.99
C THR A 242 -19.68 -15.46 -5.02
N GLU A 243 -18.94 -15.90 -6.03
CA GLU A 243 -19.36 -16.87 -7.03
C GLU A 243 -19.90 -18.13 -6.34
N SER A 244 -21.14 -18.52 -6.62
CA SER A 244 -21.69 -19.79 -6.14
C SER A 244 -22.51 -20.50 -7.21
N LEU A 245 -22.25 -21.79 -7.38
CA LEU A 245 -23.01 -22.70 -8.25
C LEU A 245 -24.31 -23.21 -7.59
N THR A 246 -24.46 -23.01 -6.28
CA THR A 246 -25.62 -23.45 -5.49
C THR A 246 -26.10 -22.32 -4.59
N SER A 247 -27.41 -22.07 -4.59
CA SER A 247 -28.03 -21.15 -3.65
C SER A 247 -27.96 -21.76 -2.24
N VAL A 248 -27.17 -21.15 -1.34
CA VAL A 248 -27.09 -21.59 0.05
C VAL A 248 -27.55 -20.46 0.95
N SER A 249 -28.59 -20.76 1.74
CA SER A 249 -29.11 -19.89 2.82
C SER A 249 -28.23 -19.90 4.08
N GLY A 250 -27.01 -20.42 3.98
CA GLY A 250 -26.03 -20.52 5.07
C GLY A 250 -24.61 -20.32 4.56
N ALA A 251 -23.65 -20.22 5.48
CA ALA A 251 -22.26 -20.00 5.14
C ALA A 251 -21.73 -21.12 4.23
N GLY A 252 -20.96 -20.76 3.19
CA GLY A 252 -20.35 -21.75 2.28
C GLY A 252 -19.44 -22.74 3.03
N GLY A 253 -19.04 -23.85 2.39
CA GLY A 253 -18.15 -24.86 3.01
C GLY A 253 -16.78 -24.34 3.50
N SER A 254 -16.43 -23.11 3.15
CA SER A 254 -15.23 -22.38 3.60
C SER A 254 -15.53 -21.20 4.53
N GLY A 255 -16.77 -21.07 5.04
CA GLY A 255 -17.18 -20.00 5.95
C GLY A 255 -17.64 -18.69 5.27
N GLU A 256 -17.86 -18.70 3.96
CA GLU A 256 -18.28 -17.51 3.21
C GLU A 256 -19.65 -17.00 3.69
N PRO A 257 -19.82 -15.72 4.08
CA PRO A 257 -20.96 -15.32 4.92
C PRO A 257 -22.34 -15.41 4.26
N PHE A 258 -22.50 -15.15 2.96
CA PHE A 258 -23.83 -15.10 2.31
C PHE A 258 -23.72 -15.32 0.79
N GLY A 259 -24.38 -16.37 0.27
CA GLY A 259 -24.51 -16.64 -1.16
C GLY A 259 -25.97 -16.59 -1.61
N THR A 260 -26.52 -15.39 -1.79
CA THR A 260 -27.88 -15.23 -2.35
C THR A 260 -27.82 -15.14 -3.89
N PRO A 261 -28.82 -15.69 -4.60
CA PRO A 261 -28.90 -15.59 -6.06
C PRO A 261 -29.12 -14.12 -6.44
N THR A 262 -28.05 -13.44 -6.86
CA THR A 262 -28.16 -12.05 -7.30
C THR A 262 -27.68 -11.89 -8.74
N VAL A 263 -28.54 -11.23 -9.52
CA VAL A 263 -28.36 -10.85 -10.91
C VAL A 263 -27.44 -9.63 -10.92
N ASN A 264 -26.27 -9.73 -11.57
CA ASN A 264 -25.26 -8.67 -11.67
C ASN A 264 -24.81 -8.07 -10.32
N ALA A 265 -24.17 -8.85 -9.46
CA ALA A 265 -23.49 -8.31 -8.29
C ALA A 265 -21.98 -8.14 -8.53
N VAL A 266 -21.46 -6.97 -8.15
CA VAL A 266 -20.02 -6.78 -7.96
C VAL A 266 -19.62 -7.57 -6.71
N LYS A 267 -18.61 -8.42 -6.83
CA LYS A 267 -17.98 -9.07 -5.68
C LYS A 267 -17.15 -8.03 -4.96
N PHE A 268 -17.38 -7.91 -3.66
CA PHE A 268 -16.62 -7.04 -2.79
C PHE A 268 -15.75 -7.88 -1.85
N THR A 269 -14.51 -7.46 -1.67
CA THR A 269 -13.72 -7.90 -0.53
C THR A 269 -13.72 -6.77 0.49
N VAL A 270 -14.01 -7.10 1.74
CA VAL A 270 -14.01 -6.16 2.87
C VAL A 270 -13.04 -6.63 3.94
N ASP A 271 -12.30 -5.69 4.51
CA ASP A 271 -11.46 -5.94 5.68
C ASP A 271 -12.26 -5.83 7.00
N ASP A 272 -11.58 -6.13 8.11
CA ASP A 272 -12.13 -6.07 9.47
C ASP A 272 -12.50 -4.63 9.92
N ARG A 273 -12.03 -3.63 9.17
CA ARG A 273 -12.33 -2.21 9.35
C ARG A 273 -13.50 -1.74 8.46
N GLY A 274 -14.14 -2.67 7.73
CA GLY A 274 -15.30 -2.41 6.88
C GLY A 274 -14.98 -1.67 5.57
N ARG A 275 -13.71 -1.60 5.16
CA ARG A 275 -13.30 -0.94 3.91
C ARG A 275 -13.40 -1.90 2.74
N LEU A 276 -13.92 -1.42 1.60
CA LEU A 276 -13.87 -2.16 0.34
C LEU A 276 -12.41 -2.23 -0.15
N THR A 277 -11.82 -3.41 -0.16
CA THR A 277 -10.44 -3.64 -0.64
C THR A 277 -10.40 -4.13 -2.08
N SER A 278 -11.50 -4.64 -2.61
CA SER A 278 -11.66 -5.03 -4.01
C SER A 278 -13.12 -4.91 -4.46
N ALA A 279 -13.31 -4.61 -5.74
CA ALA A 279 -14.60 -4.58 -6.41
C ALA A 279 -14.44 -5.15 -7.82
N THR A 280 -14.90 -6.38 -8.05
CA THR A 280 -14.77 -7.07 -9.34
C THR A 280 -16.13 -7.51 -9.87
N ASN A 281 -16.37 -7.27 -11.15
CA ASN A 281 -17.53 -7.82 -11.84
C ASN A 281 -17.38 -9.34 -11.97
N VAL A 282 -18.42 -10.06 -11.58
CA VAL A 282 -18.47 -11.53 -11.64
C VAL A 282 -19.41 -11.98 -12.77
N PRO A 283 -18.99 -12.91 -13.65
CA PRO A 283 -19.85 -13.47 -14.69
C PRO A 283 -20.95 -14.39 -14.12
N ILE A 284 -22.07 -14.49 -14.83
CA ILE A 284 -23.33 -15.14 -14.40
C ILE A 284 -23.13 -16.61 -14.03
N ALA A 285 -23.48 -16.99 -12.79
CA ALA A 285 -23.75 -18.38 -12.43
C ALA A 285 -25.25 -18.68 -12.61
N THR A 286 -25.56 -19.58 -13.52
CA THR A 286 -26.91 -19.94 -13.96
C THR A 286 -27.58 -20.87 -12.95
N ALA A 287 -28.86 -20.61 -12.64
CA ALA A 287 -29.68 -21.46 -11.80
C ALA A 287 -29.80 -22.89 -12.38
N ALA A 288 -29.74 -23.89 -11.49
CA ALA A 288 -30.06 -25.28 -11.82
C ALA A 288 -31.58 -25.46 -11.87
N GLU A 289 -32.11 -25.94 -13.01
CA GLU A 289 -33.48 -26.47 -13.07
C GLU A 289 -33.44 -27.98 -12.82
N GLY A 290 -34.50 -28.52 -12.23
CA GLY A 290 -34.64 -29.95 -11.95
C GLY A 290 -34.52 -30.83 -13.21
N SER A 291 -34.37 -32.15 -13.00
CA SER A 291 -34.02 -33.10 -14.05
C SER A 291 -34.92 -33.03 -15.30
N LYS A 292 -34.26 -33.09 -16.46
CA LYS A 292 -34.88 -32.98 -17.81
C LYS A 292 -35.91 -34.07 -18.11
N TYR A 293 -35.78 -35.24 -17.49
CA TYR A 293 -36.56 -36.43 -17.81
C TYR A 293 -37.45 -36.83 -16.64
N ALA A 294 -38.67 -37.27 -16.95
CA ALA A 294 -39.60 -37.74 -15.93
C ALA A 294 -38.99 -38.93 -15.17
N THR A 295 -39.08 -38.90 -13.83
CA THR A 295 -38.63 -40.01 -12.99
C THR A 295 -39.44 -41.27 -13.32
N TYR A 296 -38.79 -42.42 -13.30
CA TYR A 296 -39.47 -43.71 -13.41
C TYR A 296 -40.66 -43.81 -12.44
N SER A 297 -41.80 -44.25 -12.96
CA SER A 297 -43.06 -44.45 -12.25
C SER A 297 -43.57 -45.85 -12.53
N ALA A 298 -43.69 -46.67 -11.49
CA ALA A 298 -44.19 -48.03 -11.60
C ALA A 298 -45.66 -48.10 -12.08
N GLY A 299 -46.44 -47.03 -11.95
CA GLY A 299 -47.83 -46.97 -12.42
C GLY A 299 -47.98 -46.60 -13.90
N THR A 300 -46.89 -46.27 -14.59
CA THR A 300 -46.90 -45.77 -15.97
C THR A 300 -46.53 -46.89 -16.95
N THR A 301 -47.29 -47.00 -18.04
CA THR A 301 -46.89 -47.80 -19.21
C THR A 301 -45.99 -46.95 -20.09
N TYR A 302 -44.83 -47.48 -20.47
CA TYR A 302 -43.88 -46.81 -21.35
C TYR A 302 -43.93 -47.42 -22.75
N VAL A 303 -44.01 -46.58 -23.77
CA VAL A 303 -43.91 -47.02 -25.17
C VAL A 303 -42.45 -47.04 -25.61
N ARG A 304 -42.15 -47.76 -26.70
CA ARG A 304 -40.82 -47.73 -27.31
C ARG A 304 -40.43 -46.26 -27.58
N TYR A 305 -39.20 -45.92 -27.20
CA TYR A 305 -38.57 -44.60 -27.24
C TYR A 305 -38.88 -43.63 -26.10
N ASP A 306 -39.74 -43.99 -25.14
CA ASP A 306 -39.89 -43.17 -23.92
C ASP A 306 -38.56 -43.08 -23.17
N ILE A 307 -38.21 -41.87 -22.73
CA ILE A 307 -36.98 -41.57 -22.00
C ILE A 307 -37.33 -41.16 -20.57
N ILE A 308 -36.71 -41.84 -19.59
CA ILE A 308 -36.91 -41.58 -18.17
C ILE A 308 -35.60 -41.44 -17.42
N ALA A 309 -35.66 -40.75 -16.28
CA ALA A 309 -34.59 -40.76 -15.29
C ALA A 309 -34.88 -41.79 -14.19
N ASN A 310 -33.88 -42.59 -13.83
CA ASN A 310 -33.95 -43.42 -12.64
C ASN A 310 -32.56 -43.60 -12.01
N ALA A 311 -32.46 -43.32 -10.72
CA ALA A 311 -31.23 -43.48 -9.94
C ALA A 311 -30.00 -42.82 -10.60
N SER A 312 -30.12 -41.54 -10.96
CA SER A 312 -29.04 -40.73 -11.54
C SER A 312 -28.57 -41.20 -12.92
N LYS A 313 -29.46 -41.82 -13.70
CA LYS A 313 -29.20 -42.32 -15.05
C LYS A 313 -30.40 -42.11 -15.94
N VAL A 314 -30.15 -41.97 -17.24
CA VAL A 314 -31.16 -41.81 -18.28
C VAL A 314 -31.29 -43.11 -19.07
N TYR A 315 -32.53 -43.55 -19.28
CA TYR A 315 -32.83 -44.77 -20.02
C TYR A 315 -33.89 -44.52 -21.08
N GLN A 316 -33.77 -45.24 -22.19
CA GLN A 316 -34.76 -45.26 -23.27
C GLN A 316 -35.43 -46.64 -23.32
N ALA A 317 -36.75 -46.68 -23.43
CA ALA A 317 -37.47 -47.93 -23.65
C ALA A 317 -37.19 -48.45 -25.08
N ILE A 318 -36.64 -49.66 -25.21
CA ILE A 318 -36.37 -50.29 -26.52
C ILE A 318 -37.53 -51.16 -27.02
N GLN A 319 -38.61 -51.22 -26.25
CA GLN A 319 -39.88 -51.92 -26.53
C GLN A 319 -40.98 -51.32 -25.65
N GLY A 320 -42.24 -51.74 -25.82
CA GLY A 320 -43.30 -51.39 -24.87
C GLY A 320 -43.10 -52.07 -23.51
N ILE A 321 -43.26 -51.32 -22.42
CA ILE A 321 -43.08 -51.76 -21.04
C ILE A 321 -44.37 -51.46 -20.27
N ALA A 322 -45.06 -52.51 -19.83
CA ALA A 322 -46.31 -52.38 -19.09
C ALA A 322 -46.07 -51.79 -17.69
N ALA A 323 -47.08 -51.08 -17.17
CA ALA A 323 -47.12 -50.65 -15.78
C ALA A 323 -46.89 -51.84 -14.82
N GLY A 324 -46.13 -51.62 -13.76
CA GLY A 324 -45.74 -52.62 -12.77
C GLY A 324 -44.43 -53.35 -13.08
N SER A 325 -43.78 -53.07 -14.23
CA SER A 325 -42.46 -53.62 -14.55
C SER A 325 -41.37 -53.10 -13.58
N GLY A 326 -40.19 -53.73 -13.56
CA GLY A 326 -39.08 -53.28 -12.72
C GLY A 326 -38.40 -52.02 -13.28
N ALA A 327 -37.95 -51.13 -12.40
CA ALA A 327 -37.18 -49.94 -12.80
C ALA A 327 -35.80 -50.34 -13.37
N PRO A 328 -35.29 -49.65 -14.40
CA PRO A 328 -33.96 -49.92 -14.92
C PRO A 328 -32.86 -49.48 -13.95
N THR A 329 -31.83 -50.31 -13.78
CA THR A 329 -30.73 -50.03 -12.82
C THR A 329 -29.33 -50.23 -13.39
N HIS A 330 -29.21 -50.81 -14.59
CA HIS A 330 -27.94 -51.10 -15.24
C HIS A 330 -27.17 -49.83 -15.63
N THR A 331 -25.87 -49.95 -15.83
CA THR A 331 -24.95 -48.82 -16.07
C THR A 331 -24.43 -48.75 -17.51
N SER A 332 -24.78 -49.71 -18.36
CA SER A 332 -24.39 -49.75 -19.77
C SER A 332 -25.23 -50.81 -20.51
N GLY A 333 -25.44 -50.62 -21.82
CA GLY A 333 -26.15 -51.58 -22.68
C GLY A 333 -27.66 -51.66 -22.44
N ASP A 334 -28.25 -52.76 -22.90
CA ASP A 334 -29.70 -52.99 -22.90
C ASP A 334 -30.07 -54.08 -21.88
N SER A 335 -31.05 -53.83 -21.01
CA SER A 335 -31.54 -54.79 -20.02
C SER A 335 -32.99 -54.51 -19.62
N GLY A 336 -33.80 -55.56 -19.48
CA GLY A 336 -35.19 -55.45 -19.00
C GLY A 336 -36.09 -54.56 -19.87
N GLY A 337 -35.82 -54.45 -21.18
CA GLY A 337 -36.55 -53.58 -22.10
C GLY A 337 -36.07 -52.12 -22.11
N TRP A 338 -35.01 -51.79 -21.36
CA TRP A 338 -34.44 -50.45 -21.26
C TRP A 338 -33.00 -50.39 -21.79
N ARG A 339 -32.68 -49.37 -22.58
CA ARG A 339 -31.32 -49.00 -23.00
C ARG A 339 -30.75 -47.94 -22.09
N TYR A 340 -29.55 -48.15 -21.55
CA TYR A 340 -28.82 -47.09 -20.87
C TYR A 340 -28.32 -46.07 -21.88
N LEU A 341 -28.65 -44.79 -21.68
CA LEU A 341 -28.17 -43.70 -22.52
C LEU A 341 -26.95 -43.03 -21.89
N ALA A 342 -27.11 -42.51 -20.67
CA ALA A 342 -26.07 -41.74 -19.99
C ALA A 342 -26.33 -41.64 -18.48
N ALA A 343 -25.36 -41.10 -17.74
CA ALA A 343 -25.61 -40.59 -16.40
C ALA A 343 -26.57 -39.40 -16.48
N GLU A 344 -27.48 -39.28 -15.52
CA GLU A 344 -28.40 -38.14 -15.42
C GLU A 344 -27.58 -36.89 -15.11
N ALA A 345 -27.56 -35.96 -16.07
CA ALA A 345 -26.98 -34.64 -15.93
C ALA A 345 -28.09 -33.61 -15.70
N THR A 346 -27.83 -32.63 -14.84
CA THR A 346 -28.70 -31.47 -14.65
C THR A 346 -28.34 -30.42 -15.70
N GLU A 347 -29.28 -30.03 -16.56
CA GLU A 347 -29.04 -28.98 -17.55
C GLU A 347 -28.94 -27.61 -16.87
N GLN A 348 -27.91 -26.83 -17.22
CA GLN A 348 -27.76 -25.43 -16.80
C GLN A 348 -28.49 -24.52 -17.78
N LYS A 349 -29.44 -23.71 -17.29
CA LYS A 349 -30.02 -22.62 -18.06
C LYS A 349 -29.15 -21.37 -17.97
N GLY A 350 -28.18 -21.27 -18.86
CA GLY A 350 -27.78 -19.97 -19.37
C GLY A 350 -26.87 -20.10 -20.57
N LEU A 351 -27.24 -19.34 -21.61
CA LEU A 351 -26.87 -19.54 -23.00
C LEU A 351 -27.48 -20.85 -23.53
N ALA A 352 -28.12 -20.78 -24.69
CA ALA A 352 -28.79 -21.95 -25.26
C ALA A 352 -27.76 -23.08 -25.44
N SER A 353 -27.98 -24.21 -24.75
CA SER A 353 -27.18 -25.42 -24.92
C SER A 353 -27.81 -26.22 -26.05
N PHE A 354 -27.19 -26.18 -27.23
CA PHE A 354 -27.51 -27.07 -28.33
C PHE A 354 -26.56 -28.28 -28.28
N ALA A 355 -27.04 -29.47 -28.63
CA ALA A 355 -26.13 -30.57 -28.90
C ALA A 355 -25.24 -30.17 -30.10
N GLN A 356 -23.95 -30.51 -30.03
CA GLN A 356 -22.97 -30.09 -31.04
C GLN A 356 -23.33 -30.59 -32.44
N GLU A 357 -24.15 -31.64 -32.51
CA GLU A 357 -24.64 -32.26 -33.73
C GLU A 357 -25.78 -31.49 -34.39
N ASP A 358 -26.58 -30.72 -33.63
CA ASP A 358 -27.82 -30.09 -34.15
C ASP A 358 -27.58 -28.66 -34.69
N PHE A 359 -26.67 -27.90 -34.06
CA PHE A 359 -26.44 -26.49 -34.38
C PHE A 359 -24.96 -26.12 -34.34
N ASP A 360 -24.48 -25.45 -35.41
CA ASP A 360 -23.19 -24.80 -35.47
C ASP A 360 -23.29 -23.36 -34.94
N VAL A 361 -22.37 -22.97 -34.07
CA VAL A 361 -22.25 -21.61 -33.55
C VAL A 361 -20.95 -20.99 -34.04
N ASP A 362 -21.04 -19.90 -34.80
CA ASP A 362 -19.84 -19.22 -35.32
C ASP A 362 -19.12 -18.40 -34.23
N SER A 363 -17.92 -17.89 -34.55
CA SER A 363 -17.10 -17.10 -33.62
C SER A 363 -17.74 -15.77 -33.19
N ASN A 364 -18.85 -15.35 -33.82
CA ASN A 364 -19.61 -14.16 -33.50
C ASN A 364 -20.90 -14.49 -32.72
N GLY A 365 -21.16 -15.77 -32.44
CA GLY A 365 -22.35 -16.25 -31.73
C GLY A 365 -23.59 -16.41 -32.60
N HIS A 366 -23.46 -16.42 -33.92
CA HIS A 366 -24.59 -16.73 -34.81
C HIS A 366 -24.84 -18.24 -34.83
N VAL A 367 -26.09 -18.63 -34.60
CA VAL A 367 -26.53 -20.03 -34.55
C VAL A 367 -27.11 -20.42 -35.91
N THR A 368 -26.54 -21.44 -36.53
CA THR A 368 -27.03 -22.07 -37.76
C THR A 368 -27.28 -23.56 -37.53
N ILE A 369 -28.19 -24.16 -38.29
CA ILE A 369 -28.39 -25.62 -38.26
C ILE A 369 -27.13 -26.28 -38.83
N SER A 370 -26.58 -27.27 -38.13
CA SER A 370 -25.36 -27.96 -38.58
C SER A 370 -25.64 -28.74 -39.88
N ALA A 371 -24.59 -29.09 -40.63
CA ALA A 371 -24.74 -29.98 -41.78
C ALA A 371 -25.24 -31.36 -41.30
N LEU A 372 -26.43 -31.78 -41.77
CA LEU A 372 -27.19 -32.95 -41.28
C LEU A 372 -27.80 -32.80 -39.88
N GLY A 373 -27.80 -31.59 -39.29
CA GLY A 373 -28.40 -31.31 -37.97
C GLY A 373 -29.94 -31.40 -37.93
N VAL A 374 -30.58 -31.67 -39.07
CA VAL A 374 -31.99 -32.05 -39.14
C VAL A 374 -32.07 -33.42 -39.80
N ASP A 375 -32.27 -34.46 -38.99
CA ASP A 375 -32.63 -35.80 -39.43
C ASP A 375 -34.11 -35.85 -39.89
N ASN A 376 -34.43 -36.79 -40.77
CA ASN A 376 -35.76 -37.00 -41.33
C ASN A 376 -36.83 -37.26 -40.24
N THR A 377 -36.43 -37.78 -39.07
CA THR A 377 -37.33 -37.95 -37.92
C THR A 377 -37.78 -36.60 -37.30
N GLN A 378 -37.01 -35.53 -37.49
CA GLN A 378 -37.28 -34.18 -36.96
C GLN A 378 -38.11 -33.31 -37.93
N LEU A 379 -38.29 -33.75 -39.18
CA LEU A 379 -39.19 -33.12 -40.15
C LEU A 379 -40.65 -33.51 -39.86
N GLN A 380 -41.51 -32.52 -39.63
CA GLN A 380 -42.94 -32.75 -39.34
C GLN A 380 -43.68 -33.54 -40.43
N ASN A 381 -43.16 -33.56 -41.67
CA ASN A 381 -43.75 -34.34 -42.77
C ASN A 381 -42.64 -34.98 -43.62
N ASN A 382 -42.10 -36.08 -43.13
CA ASN A 382 -40.97 -36.80 -43.72
C ASN A 382 -41.37 -37.89 -44.73
N ARG A 383 -42.59 -37.86 -45.28
CA ARG A 383 -43.09 -38.92 -46.16
C ARG A 383 -43.71 -38.40 -47.46
N ILE A 384 -43.59 -39.20 -48.51
CA ILE A 384 -44.36 -39.09 -49.74
C ILE A 384 -45.46 -40.16 -49.71
N SER A 385 -46.70 -39.77 -49.96
CA SER A 385 -47.86 -40.67 -49.89
C SER A 385 -48.58 -40.75 -51.22
N PHE A 386 -48.98 -41.96 -51.62
CA PHE A 386 -49.90 -42.19 -52.73
C PHE A 386 -51.14 -42.92 -52.22
N ALA A 387 -52.31 -42.60 -52.78
CA ALA A 387 -53.57 -43.26 -52.43
C ALA A 387 -54.43 -43.43 -53.68
N ASP A 388 -55.18 -44.53 -53.74
CA ASP A 388 -56.07 -44.86 -54.85
C ASP A 388 -57.56 -44.64 -54.52
N GLY A 389 -57.85 -44.12 -53.33
CA GLY A 389 -59.21 -43.93 -52.80
C GLY A 389 -59.73 -45.08 -51.93
N ASN A 390 -59.05 -46.24 -51.92
CA ASN A 390 -59.37 -47.40 -51.07
C ASN A 390 -58.21 -47.76 -50.14
N THR A 391 -56.97 -47.62 -50.61
CA THR A 391 -55.72 -47.92 -49.90
C THR A 391 -54.73 -46.77 -50.04
N LYS A 392 -53.79 -46.67 -49.08
CA LYS A 392 -52.75 -45.64 -49.01
C LYS A 392 -51.40 -46.30 -48.78
N GLU A 393 -50.38 -45.86 -49.51
CA GLU A 393 -48.99 -46.28 -49.34
C GLU A 393 -48.12 -45.06 -49.00
N ASP A 394 -47.33 -45.20 -47.94
CA ASP A 394 -46.44 -44.16 -47.43
C ASP A 394 -44.98 -44.57 -47.65
N PHE A 395 -44.22 -43.66 -48.24
CA PHE A 395 -42.79 -43.78 -48.49
C PHE A 395 -42.07 -42.78 -47.59
N GLU A 396 -41.33 -43.27 -46.60
CA GLU A 396 -40.50 -42.40 -45.76
C GLU A 396 -39.30 -41.91 -46.57
N LEU A 397 -39.02 -40.61 -46.46
CA LEU A 397 -37.76 -40.05 -46.90
C LEU A 397 -36.73 -40.50 -45.86
N ASP A 398 -35.94 -41.51 -46.19
CA ASP A 398 -34.97 -42.15 -45.30
C ASP A 398 -33.73 -42.49 -46.15
N GLN A 399 -32.55 -42.00 -45.76
CA GLN A 399 -31.29 -42.24 -46.50
C GLN A 399 -30.58 -43.52 -46.05
N GLU A 400 -31.00 -44.13 -44.96
CA GLU A 400 -30.53 -45.38 -44.40
C GLU A 400 -31.11 -46.61 -45.11
N LEU A 401 -32.16 -46.42 -45.94
CA LEU A 401 -32.67 -47.46 -46.83
C LEU A 401 -31.60 -47.93 -47.83
N THR A 402 -31.32 -49.24 -47.81
CA THR A 402 -30.31 -49.89 -48.66
C THR A 402 -30.93 -50.45 -49.94
N SER A 403 -30.11 -50.94 -50.87
CA SER A 403 -30.60 -51.69 -52.04
C SER A 403 -31.42 -52.96 -51.70
N SER A 404 -31.28 -53.48 -50.47
CA SER A 404 -32.04 -54.61 -49.94
C SER A 404 -33.33 -54.22 -49.23
N THR A 405 -33.34 -53.08 -48.52
CA THR A 405 -34.43 -52.66 -47.64
C THR A 405 -35.28 -51.51 -48.20
N GLY A 406 -34.80 -50.83 -49.24
CA GLY A 406 -35.51 -49.73 -49.88
C GLY A 406 -36.74 -50.18 -50.68
N TYR A 407 -37.67 -49.24 -50.86
CA TYR A 407 -38.87 -49.44 -51.65
C TYR A 407 -38.53 -49.79 -53.11
N ARG A 408 -39.22 -50.81 -53.66
CA ARG A 408 -38.91 -51.40 -54.97
C ARG A 408 -39.82 -50.93 -56.11
N GLY A 409 -40.76 -50.04 -55.83
CA GLY A 409 -41.73 -49.54 -56.80
C GLY A 409 -42.98 -49.01 -56.11
N PHE A 410 -44.00 -48.71 -56.92
CA PHE A 410 -45.31 -48.25 -56.47
C PHE A 410 -46.34 -49.35 -56.66
N ASN A 411 -47.15 -49.64 -55.64
CA ASN A 411 -48.15 -50.72 -55.71
C ASN A 411 -49.55 -50.20 -56.07
N TYR A 412 -49.88 -48.97 -55.67
CA TYR A 412 -51.24 -48.43 -55.77
C TYR A 412 -51.24 -47.07 -56.47
N LEU A 413 -51.13 -47.11 -57.80
CA LEU A 413 -51.25 -45.92 -58.66
C LEU A 413 -52.55 -45.98 -59.45
N ASN A 414 -53.43 -45.01 -59.23
CA ASN A 414 -54.69 -44.91 -59.97
C ASN A 414 -54.49 -44.36 -61.40
N TYR A 415 -53.35 -43.71 -61.65
CA TYR A 415 -53.04 -43.09 -62.93
C TYR A 415 -51.53 -42.97 -63.13
N VAL A 416 -51.04 -43.45 -64.27
CA VAL A 416 -49.66 -43.22 -64.72
C VAL A 416 -49.70 -42.49 -66.05
N LYS A 417 -49.01 -41.35 -66.15
CA LYS A 417 -48.86 -40.60 -67.39
C LYS A 417 -47.42 -40.15 -67.55
N VAL A 418 -46.82 -40.55 -68.65
CA VAL A 418 -45.50 -40.10 -69.07
C VAL A 418 -45.69 -39.28 -70.34
N ASN A 419 -45.34 -38.00 -70.28
CA ASN A 419 -45.37 -37.11 -71.45
C ASN A 419 -43.96 -36.94 -72.03
N ASN A 420 -43.86 -36.58 -73.30
CA ASN A 420 -42.62 -36.12 -73.91
C ASN A 420 -42.29 -34.67 -73.48
N THR A 421 -41.10 -34.19 -73.82
CA THR A 421 -40.65 -32.82 -73.52
C THR A 421 -41.51 -31.73 -74.16
N SER A 422 -42.30 -32.06 -75.19
CA SER A 422 -43.29 -31.18 -75.82
C SER A 422 -44.69 -31.27 -75.19
N GLY A 423 -44.88 -32.09 -74.15
CA GLY A 423 -46.15 -32.22 -73.41
C GLY A 423 -47.15 -33.23 -73.98
N SER A 424 -46.85 -33.91 -75.09
CA SER A 424 -47.70 -34.98 -75.64
C SER A 424 -47.52 -36.30 -74.87
N LEU A 425 -48.53 -37.16 -74.86
CA LEU A 425 -48.47 -38.47 -74.20
C LEU A 425 -47.44 -39.40 -74.88
N LEU A 426 -46.65 -40.11 -74.09
CA LEU A 426 -45.78 -41.22 -74.53
C LEU A 426 -46.32 -42.56 -74.04
N PHE A 427 -46.75 -42.62 -72.78
CA PHE A 427 -47.34 -43.81 -72.17
C PHE A 427 -48.36 -43.38 -71.12
N GLY A 428 -49.54 -44.00 -71.15
CA GLY A 428 -50.58 -43.79 -70.15
C GLY A 428 -51.27 -45.09 -69.77
N ALA A 429 -51.47 -45.32 -68.48
CA ALA A 429 -52.39 -46.33 -67.99
C ALA A 429 -53.44 -45.63 -67.12
N ASN A 430 -54.72 -45.75 -67.50
CA ASN A 430 -55.80 -45.05 -66.81
C ASN A 430 -57.09 -45.88 -66.76
N ASN A 431 -57.93 -45.60 -65.76
CA ASN A 431 -59.21 -46.28 -65.54
C ASN A 431 -60.43 -45.41 -65.94
N THR A 432 -60.26 -44.51 -66.91
CA THR A 432 -61.30 -43.55 -67.30
C THR A 432 -61.81 -43.72 -68.73
N GLY A 433 -61.22 -44.63 -69.50
CA GLY A 433 -61.53 -44.84 -70.91
C GLY A 433 -62.82 -45.61 -71.20
N ASP A 434 -63.13 -46.66 -70.42
CA ASP A 434 -64.29 -47.50 -70.75
C ASP A 434 -64.97 -48.11 -69.52
N SER A 435 -65.83 -47.33 -68.87
CA SER A 435 -66.86 -47.86 -67.97
C SER A 435 -66.35 -48.69 -66.77
N GLY A 436 -65.10 -48.46 -66.33
CA GLY A 436 -64.47 -49.18 -65.21
C GLY A 436 -63.51 -50.31 -65.60
N ASN A 437 -63.25 -50.49 -66.90
CA ASN A 437 -62.12 -51.29 -67.38
C ASN A 437 -60.96 -50.35 -67.75
N GLY A 438 -59.76 -50.65 -67.27
CA GLY A 438 -58.57 -49.86 -67.55
C GLY A 438 -58.10 -50.00 -68.99
N GLU A 439 -57.57 -48.93 -69.54
CA GLU A 439 -56.93 -48.90 -70.86
C GLU A 439 -55.43 -48.56 -70.71
N VAL A 440 -54.64 -49.08 -71.64
CA VAL A 440 -53.23 -48.71 -71.81
C VAL A 440 -53.07 -48.02 -73.15
N ASP A 441 -52.73 -46.74 -73.11
CA ASP A 441 -52.39 -45.94 -74.29
C ASP A 441 -50.86 -45.89 -74.43
N ILE A 442 -50.37 -46.27 -75.62
CA ILE A 442 -48.95 -46.38 -75.93
C ILE A 442 -48.66 -45.62 -77.21
N ASN A 443 -48.01 -44.47 -77.08
CA ASN A 443 -47.61 -43.61 -78.21
C ASN A 443 -46.10 -43.69 -78.51
N VAL A 444 -45.42 -44.65 -77.90
CA VAL A 444 -43.99 -44.93 -78.09
C VAL A 444 -43.77 -46.13 -78.99
N LYS A 445 -42.56 -46.24 -79.54
CA LYS A 445 -42.10 -47.47 -80.17
C LYS A 445 -42.01 -48.57 -79.11
N THR A 446 -42.85 -49.59 -79.24
CA THR A 446 -42.85 -50.76 -78.36
C THR A 446 -42.05 -51.89 -78.99
N LEU A 447 -41.13 -52.47 -78.22
CA LEU A 447 -40.33 -53.64 -78.61
C LEU A 447 -40.71 -54.79 -77.68
N PHE A 448 -41.24 -55.88 -78.23
CA PHE A 448 -41.51 -57.11 -77.49
C PHE A 448 -40.32 -58.05 -77.70
N SER A 449 -39.52 -58.27 -76.65
CA SER A 449 -38.39 -59.21 -76.69
C SER A 449 -38.75 -60.61 -76.23
N ASP A 450 -39.94 -60.76 -75.65
CA ASP A 450 -40.48 -62.04 -75.24
C ASP A 450 -40.76 -62.93 -76.47
N PRO A 451 -40.61 -64.26 -76.38
CA PRO A 451 -40.92 -65.16 -77.49
C PRO A 451 -42.36 -65.03 -78.02
N ASP A 452 -43.33 -64.69 -77.16
CA ASP A 452 -44.75 -64.76 -77.50
C ASP A 452 -45.47 -63.41 -77.33
N PHE A 453 -46.42 -63.15 -78.22
CA PHE A 453 -47.45 -62.11 -78.07
C PHE A 453 -48.81 -62.79 -78.24
N ILE A 454 -49.57 -62.92 -77.15
CA ILE A 454 -50.79 -63.74 -77.09
C ILE A 454 -51.99 -62.87 -76.77
N LEU A 455 -53.05 -63.02 -77.56
CA LEU A 455 -54.39 -62.51 -77.27
C LEU A 455 -55.23 -63.74 -76.82
N ASP A 456 -55.61 -63.80 -75.54
CA ASP A 456 -56.22 -64.99 -74.91
C ASP A 456 -57.67 -64.78 -74.36
N GLY A 457 -58.31 -63.68 -74.74
CA GLY A 457 -59.59 -63.25 -74.18
C GLY A 457 -60.76 -64.12 -74.65
N ALA A 458 -61.77 -64.27 -73.79
CA ALA A 458 -62.99 -65.01 -74.10
C ALA A 458 -63.92 -64.27 -75.09
N THR A 459 -63.74 -62.95 -75.25
CA THR A 459 -64.47 -62.10 -76.19
C THR A 459 -63.66 -61.88 -77.46
N ALA A 460 -64.27 -61.24 -78.47
CA ALA A 460 -63.54 -60.84 -79.67
C ALA A 460 -62.34 -59.95 -79.30
N GLN A 461 -61.16 -60.29 -79.83
CA GLN A 461 -59.95 -59.49 -79.73
C GLN A 461 -59.58 -59.03 -81.14
N GLN A 462 -59.38 -57.72 -81.29
CA GLN A 462 -59.20 -57.08 -82.58
C GLN A 462 -57.90 -56.28 -82.57
N ILE A 463 -57.12 -56.40 -83.65
CA ILE A 463 -56.02 -55.50 -83.96
C ILE A 463 -56.54 -54.59 -85.07
N ASP A 464 -56.66 -53.29 -84.79
CA ASP A 464 -57.23 -52.31 -85.72
C ASP A 464 -56.37 -51.05 -85.79
N LYS A 465 -56.16 -50.54 -87.00
CA LYS A 465 -55.46 -49.28 -87.27
C LYS A 465 -56.44 -48.32 -87.91
N THR A 466 -57.02 -47.44 -87.11
CA THR A 466 -58.11 -46.53 -87.52
C THR A 466 -57.64 -45.13 -87.90
N GLY A 467 -56.41 -44.73 -87.53
CA GLY A 467 -55.80 -43.46 -87.94
C GLY A 467 -55.16 -43.50 -89.33
N ASP A 468 -54.68 -42.37 -89.82
CA ASP A 468 -53.99 -42.25 -91.12
C ASP A 468 -52.64 -43.00 -91.19
N GLY A 469 -52.23 -43.43 -92.39
CA GLY A 469 -51.02 -44.23 -92.65
C GLY A 469 -51.20 -45.75 -92.52
N ASP A 470 -50.17 -46.49 -92.94
CA ASP A 470 -50.24 -47.94 -93.17
C ASP A 470 -50.10 -48.79 -91.88
N LEU A 471 -50.68 -50.00 -91.90
CA LEU A 471 -50.41 -51.06 -90.92
C LEU A 471 -49.63 -52.19 -91.62
N ASN A 472 -48.35 -52.33 -91.26
CA ASN A 472 -47.50 -53.40 -91.79
C ASN A 472 -47.26 -54.49 -90.74
N ILE A 473 -47.38 -55.75 -91.15
CA ILE A 473 -46.94 -56.91 -90.37
C ILE A 473 -45.85 -57.60 -91.19
N GLU A 474 -44.61 -57.58 -90.68
CA GLU A 474 -43.43 -57.98 -91.43
C GLU A 474 -42.58 -58.99 -90.66
N LEU A 475 -42.01 -59.97 -91.37
CA LEU A 475 -40.96 -60.85 -90.86
C LEU A 475 -39.65 -60.58 -91.60
N THR A 476 -38.82 -59.73 -91.02
CA THR A 476 -37.54 -59.33 -91.61
C THR A 476 -36.39 -59.69 -90.66
N GLN A 477 -35.50 -60.58 -91.09
CA GLN A 477 -34.30 -60.97 -90.35
C GLN A 477 -33.18 -61.33 -91.31
N ASN A 478 -31.94 -60.97 -90.97
CA ASN A 478 -30.76 -61.48 -91.65
C ASN A 478 -30.25 -62.73 -90.90
N SER A 479 -30.71 -63.91 -91.32
CA SER A 479 -30.40 -65.19 -90.66
C SER A 479 -30.23 -66.32 -91.67
N SER A 480 -29.36 -67.29 -91.36
CA SER A 480 -29.12 -68.48 -92.19
C SER A 480 -30.17 -69.58 -91.99
N SER A 481 -31.00 -69.51 -90.95
CA SER A 481 -32.09 -70.46 -90.74
C SER A 481 -33.41 -69.96 -91.31
N ALA A 482 -34.21 -70.91 -91.82
CA ALA A 482 -35.48 -70.63 -92.48
C ALA A 482 -36.41 -69.81 -91.57
N ARG A 483 -37.04 -68.79 -92.16
CA ARG A 483 -38.02 -67.93 -91.51
C ARG A 483 -39.40 -68.24 -92.09
N ASN A 484 -40.37 -68.48 -91.22
CA ASN A 484 -41.75 -68.72 -91.61
C ASN A 484 -42.63 -67.62 -91.02
N PHE A 485 -43.32 -66.88 -91.88
CA PHE A 485 -44.43 -66.03 -91.46
C PHE A 485 -45.71 -66.84 -91.68
N THR A 486 -46.41 -67.15 -90.60
CA THR A 486 -47.59 -68.01 -90.63
C THR A 486 -48.82 -67.22 -90.23
N VAL A 487 -49.80 -67.15 -91.12
CA VAL A 487 -51.18 -66.73 -90.80
C VAL A 487 -52.06 -67.97 -90.91
N ALA A 488 -52.61 -68.42 -89.79
CA ALA A 488 -53.41 -69.63 -89.73
C ALA A 488 -54.70 -69.37 -88.96
N SER A 489 -55.80 -69.87 -89.50
CA SER A 489 -57.08 -69.98 -88.79
C SER A 489 -57.29 -71.46 -88.50
N THR A 490 -57.27 -71.84 -87.23
CA THR A 490 -57.51 -73.22 -86.78
C THR A 490 -58.62 -73.26 -85.75
N ASN A 491 -59.59 -74.13 -85.94
CA ASN A 491 -60.56 -74.49 -84.91
C ASN A 491 -60.26 -75.93 -84.48
N SER A 492 -59.82 -76.13 -83.23
CA SER A 492 -59.59 -77.47 -82.69
C SER A 492 -60.88 -78.21 -82.34
N GLY A 493 -62.02 -77.51 -82.34
CA GLY A 493 -63.37 -78.07 -82.18
C GLY A 493 -64.08 -78.36 -83.52
N SER A 494 -65.40 -78.54 -83.49
CA SER A 494 -66.21 -78.90 -84.67
C SER A 494 -66.68 -77.72 -85.52
N GLY A 495 -66.34 -76.48 -85.14
CA GLY A 495 -66.78 -75.29 -85.85
C GLY A 495 -65.96 -75.02 -87.11
N THR A 496 -66.45 -74.12 -87.95
CA THR A 496 -65.72 -73.66 -89.13
C THR A 496 -64.55 -72.77 -88.73
N SER A 497 -63.43 -72.92 -89.42
CA SER A 497 -62.30 -71.99 -89.35
C SER A 497 -62.15 -71.34 -90.70
N THR A 498 -62.20 -70.02 -90.75
CA THR A 498 -62.07 -69.24 -91.98
C THR A 498 -60.93 -68.26 -91.85
N LEU A 499 -60.19 -68.05 -92.93
CA LEU A 499 -59.27 -66.92 -93.09
C LEU A 499 -59.85 -66.02 -94.18
N THR A 500 -60.13 -64.77 -93.83
CA THR A 500 -60.70 -63.79 -94.74
C THR A 500 -59.66 -62.72 -95.03
N LEU A 501 -59.36 -62.51 -96.32
CA LEU A 501 -58.51 -61.43 -96.81
C LEU A 501 -59.33 -60.62 -97.82
N THR A 502 -59.53 -59.34 -97.55
CA THR A 502 -60.37 -58.45 -98.37
C THR A 502 -59.71 -57.09 -98.47
N ALA A 503 -59.72 -56.51 -99.66
CA ALA A 503 -59.36 -55.13 -99.93
C ALA A 503 -60.43 -54.51 -100.83
N GLU A 504 -60.61 -53.19 -100.75
CA GLU A 504 -61.53 -52.48 -101.64
C GLU A 504 -61.03 -52.50 -103.09
N ASP A 505 -59.72 -52.35 -103.27
CA ASP A 505 -59.09 -52.26 -104.59
C ASP A 505 -58.35 -53.56 -104.99
N VAL A 506 -57.28 -53.91 -104.28
CA VAL A 506 -56.35 -54.98 -104.69
C VAL A 506 -55.90 -55.82 -103.49
N VAL A 507 -55.94 -57.14 -103.65
CA VAL A 507 -55.19 -58.08 -102.82
C VAL A 507 -53.97 -58.53 -103.62
N ASP A 508 -52.78 -58.10 -103.20
CA ASP A 508 -51.52 -58.38 -103.90
C ASP A 508 -50.74 -59.51 -103.19
N ILE A 509 -50.30 -60.51 -103.97
CA ILE A 509 -49.57 -61.68 -103.44
C ILE A 509 -48.46 -62.03 -104.41
N ASP A 510 -47.23 -61.78 -103.99
CA ASP A 510 -46.04 -61.93 -104.81
C ASP A 510 -44.95 -62.80 -104.15
N ALA A 511 -44.18 -63.47 -105.01
CA ALA A 511 -42.90 -64.04 -104.64
C ALA A 511 -41.81 -63.38 -105.50
N SER A 512 -41.05 -62.46 -104.92
CA SER A 512 -40.14 -61.56 -105.65
C SER A 512 -38.80 -62.20 -106.08
N ALA A 513 -38.38 -63.29 -105.44
CA ALA A 513 -37.16 -63.99 -105.82
C ALA A 513 -37.36 -64.68 -107.18
N ALA A 514 -36.28 -64.79 -107.98
CA ALA A 514 -36.33 -65.50 -109.26
C ALA A 514 -36.78 -66.98 -109.15
N THR A 515 -36.66 -67.58 -107.96
CA THR A 515 -37.12 -68.93 -107.63
C THR A 515 -38.39 -68.96 -106.78
N GLY A 516 -38.93 -67.79 -106.42
CA GLY A 516 -40.13 -67.65 -105.60
C GLY A 516 -41.37 -68.16 -106.31
N LYS A 517 -42.32 -68.72 -105.56
CA LYS A 517 -43.59 -69.22 -106.07
C LYS A 517 -44.71 -68.89 -105.09
N VAL A 518 -45.85 -68.45 -105.62
CA VAL A 518 -47.11 -68.45 -104.87
C VAL A 518 -47.73 -69.83 -105.03
N HIS A 519 -47.82 -70.58 -103.93
CA HIS A 519 -48.37 -71.93 -103.94
C HIS A 519 -49.82 -71.92 -103.44
N ILE A 520 -50.75 -72.31 -104.30
CA ILE A 520 -52.18 -72.42 -103.98
C ILE A 520 -52.59 -73.86 -104.29
N GLU A 521 -53.01 -74.61 -103.28
CA GLU A 521 -53.39 -76.02 -103.43
C GLU A 521 -54.89 -76.17 -103.74
N ASN A 522 -55.26 -77.06 -104.68
CA ASN A 522 -56.64 -77.38 -105.09
C ASN A 522 -57.53 -76.15 -105.38
N VAL A 523 -56.89 -75.12 -105.95
CA VAL A 523 -57.42 -73.88 -106.56
C VAL A 523 -58.90 -73.99 -106.93
N ARG A 524 -59.76 -73.06 -106.53
CA ARG A 524 -60.55 -72.27 -107.49
C ARG A 524 -60.83 -70.91 -106.86
N VAL A 525 -60.41 -69.87 -107.56
CA VAL A 525 -60.70 -68.47 -107.30
C VAL A 525 -61.69 -68.01 -108.37
N GLN A 526 -62.95 -67.86 -108.02
CA GLN A 526 -63.96 -67.48 -108.99
C GLN A 526 -64.97 -66.54 -108.29
N THR A 527 -65.25 -65.34 -108.81
CA THR A 527 -65.72 -65.18 -110.20
C THR A 527 -64.92 -64.33 -111.20
N ASN A 528 -64.96 -64.67 -112.50
CA ASN A 528 -65.76 -65.76 -113.08
C ASN A 528 -65.00 -66.90 -113.78
N TYR A 529 -63.68 -67.07 -113.54
CA TYR A 529 -63.04 -68.21 -112.83
C TYR A 529 -61.54 -68.28 -113.02
N ILE A 530 -60.85 -68.76 -111.99
CA ILE A 530 -59.70 -69.65 -112.14
C ILE A 530 -59.97 -70.80 -111.23
N GLY A 531 -59.68 -71.99 -111.72
CA GLY A 531 -60.15 -73.15 -111.05
C GLY A 531 -59.40 -74.37 -111.39
N SER A 532 -58.92 -75.04 -110.36
CA SER A 532 -58.01 -76.12 -110.52
C SER A 532 -57.75 -76.99 -109.32
N THR A 533 -57.96 -78.25 -109.56
CA THR A 533 -57.01 -79.31 -109.28
C THR A 533 -57.64 -80.46 -108.61
N ASP A 534 -58.44 -81.17 -109.40
CA ASP A 534 -58.06 -81.73 -110.73
C ASP A 534 -56.95 -82.80 -110.59
N SER A 535 -56.71 -83.49 -111.70
CA SER A 535 -55.55 -84.33 -111.98
C SER A 535 -54.39 -83.58 -112.64
N THR A 536 -54.35 -82.25 -112.57
CA THR A 536 -53.18 -81.36 -112.34
C THR A 536 -53.30 -80.02 -113.07
N LEU A 537 -53.05 -78.95 -112.33
CA LEU A 537 -52.65 -77.62 -112.74
C LEU A 537 -51.71 -77.10 -111.65
N HIS A 538 -50.46 -77.12 -112.09
CA HIS A 538 -49.24 -76.86 -111.36
C HIS A 538 -48.95 -75.37 -111.22
#